data_AF-F7K8R8-F1
#
_entry.id   AF-F7K8R8-F1
#
_cell.length_a   1.000
_cell.length_b   1.000
_cell.length_c   1.000
_cell.angle_alpha   90.00
_cell.angle_beta   90.00
_cell.angle_gamma   90.00
#
_symmetry.space_group_name_H-M   'P 1'
#
loop_
_entity.id
_entity.type
_entity.pdbx_description
1 polymer ?
#
loop_
_entity_poly.entity_id
_entity_poly.type
_entity_poly.pdbx_seq_one_letter_code
_entity_poly.pdbx_strand_id
1 'polypeptide(L)'
;MFCTKCGCEIKEESAFCPKCGKVVSDTENPQDVSITGRKVPSKRTLRLFIPIAILLVVVLTVVVIIYNAMMGVKVINNKVEAGSIVQTKDIIIPRSSNGIIRFQNELDTSKLGQQALQYTIENGILSINRHIEIEVIDTTAPVISGPENIKVQKGELFNPADFYSVTDFDDGLENSIAVTPEVNINVVGSSKVQLSAKDSSGNIGLLDISVQVIDLTADEQLALKAINKYVENNGSTDGVASTVIVYKTDAAGTNGVDYYVEINSDVLYAIYDDGEIKPFTAKEAQSQLVLKLLFMAVEMDGTEVSSSKLVD
;
A
#
# COMPACT_ATOMS: atom_id res chain seq x y z
N MET A 1 -103.46 -7.81 2.13
CA MET A 1 -102.22 -7.10 1.71
C MET A 1 -101.03 -8.07 1.67
N PHE A 2 -99.99 -7.86 0.86
CA PHE A 2 -98.84 -8.79 0.78
C PHE A 2 -97.56 -8.20 1.41
N CYS A 3 -96.75 -9.04 2.06
CA CYS A 3 -95.48 -8.59 2.64
C CYS A 3 -94.49 -8.15 1.55
N THR A 4 -94.01 -6.91 1.61
CA THR A 4 -93.00 -6.36 0.68
C THR A 4 -91.61 -7.03 0.76
N LYS A 5 -91.37 -7.90 1.75
CA LYS A 5 -90.09 -8.62 1.90
C LYS A 5 -90.15 -10.09 1.46
N CYS A 6 -91.23 -10.81 1.77
CA CYS A 6 -91.32 -12.26 1.52
C CYS A 6 -92.53 -12.68 0.68
N GLY A 7 -93.39 -11.75 0.27
CA GLY A 7 -94.50 -12.00 -0.65
C GLY A 7 -95.68 -12.80 -0.09
N CYS A 8 -95.71 -13.15 1.20
CA CYS A 8 -96.85 -13.84 1.78
C CYS A 8 -98.03 -12.88 2.04
N GLU A 9 -99.25 -13.43 2.05
CA GLU A 9 -100.47 -12.68 2.34
C GLU A 9 -100.55 -12.35 3.85
N ILE A 10 -100.91 -11.10 4.16
CA ILE A 10 -101.07 -10.53 5.49
C ILE A 10 -102.54 -10.09 5.64
N LYS A 11 -103.16 -10.51 6.74
CA LYS A 11 -104.51 -10.10 7.16
C LYS A 11 -104.47 -8.64 7.64
N GLU A 12 -105.50 -7.87 7.29
CA GLU A 12 -105.53 -6.39 7.36
C GLU A 12 -105.27 -5.77 8.75
N GLU A 13 -105.29 -6.53 9.83
CA GLU A 13 -105.07 -6.04 11.21
C GLU A 13 -103.74 -6.49 11.84
N SER A 14 -102.82 -7.03 11.03
CA SER A 14 -101.55 -7.59 11.55
C SER A 14 -100.44 -6.53 11.59
N ALA A 15 -99.96 -6.17 12.79
CA ALA A 15 -98.87 -5.21 12.97
C ALA A 15 -97.49 -5.70 12.45
N PHE A 16 -97.31 -7.02 12.31
CA PHE A 16 -96.07 -7.65 11.85
C PHE A 16 -96.36 -8.83 10.91
N CYS A 17 -95.45 -9.08 9.96
CA CYS A 17 -95.54 -10.22 9.04
C CYS A 17 -95.18 -11.55 9.76
N PRO A 18 -96.07 -12.56 9.79
CA PRO A 18 -95.87 -13.79 10.57
C PRO A 18 -94.75 -14.70 10.06
N LYS A 19 -94.32 -14.57 8.79
CA LYS A 19 -93.25 -15.40 8.21
C LYS A 19 -91.84 -14.80 8.37
N CYS A 20 -91.70 -13.48 8.42
CA CYS A 20 -90.38 -12.82 8.40
C CYS A 20 -90.22 -11.64 9.38
N GLY A 21 -91.24 -11.34 10.19
CA GLY A 21 -91.18 -10.39 11.29
C GLY A 21 -91.18 -8.89 10.92
N LYS A 22 -91.45 -8.50 9.67
CA LYS A 22 -91.42 -7.08 9.24
C LYS A 22 -92.70 -6.33 9.67
N VAL A 23 -92.55 -5.13 10.23
CA VAL A 23 -93.66 -4.23 10.62
C VAL A 23 -94.39 -3.69 9.39
N VAL A 24 -95.71 -3.55 9.50
CA VAL A 24 -96.58 -2.92 8.50
C VAL A 24 -96.99 -1.55 9.06
N SER A 25 -96.61 -0.45 8.40
CA SER A 25 -96.94 0.91 8.85
C SER A 25 -97.53 1.73 7.72
N ASP A 26 -98.77 2.19 7.88
CA ASP A 26 -99.44 3.11 6.96
C ASP A 26 -99.73 4.47 7.61
N THR A 27 -99.72 5.50 6.75
CA THR A 27 -100.29 6.87 6.82
C THR A 27 -99.49 8.06 7.39
N GLU A 28 -99.32 9.07 6.52
CA GLU A 28 -98.72 10.40 6.70
C GLU A 28 -99.78 11.53 6.83
N ASN A 29 -99.38 12.63 7.55
CA ASN A 29 -99.62 14.09 7.28
C ASN A 29 -100.96 14.77 7.67
N PRO A 30 -101.09 16.13 7.76
CA PRO A 30 -100.13 17.25 7.99
C PRO A 30 -100.58 18.27 9.09
N GLN A 31 -99.73 19.29 9.36
CA GLN A 31 -99.97 20.61 9.99
C GLN A 31 -99.18 20.84 11.31
N ASP A 32 -97.88 21.16 11.20
CA ASP A 32 -97.35 22.38 11.82
C ASP A 32 -96.06 22.83 11.10
N VAL A 33 -95.98 24.12 10.86
CA VAL A 33 -94.92 24.82 10.13
C VAL A 33 -93.73 25.00 11.06
N SER A 34 -92.65 24.27 10.82
CA SER A 34 -91.30 24.76 11.14
C SER A 34 -90.28 24.05 10.26
N ILE A 35 -89.76 24.78 9.26
CA ILE A 35 -88.58 24.36 8.50
C ILE A 35 -87.39 24.45 9.44
N THR A 36 -87.14 23.40 10.23
CA THR A 36 -85.83 23.20 10.84
C THR A 36 -84.95 22.57 9.77
N GLY A 37 -84.23 23.42 9.04
CA GLY A 37 -83.21 22.99 8.10
C GLY A 37 -82.25 22.04 8.78
N ARG A 38 -82.30 20.76 8.43
CA ARG A 38 -81.25 19.81 8.78
C ARG A 38 -79.97 20.29 8.11
N LYS A 39 -79.03 20.84 8.90
CA LYS A 39 -77.66 21.07 8.45
C LYS A 39 -77.07 19.72 8.06
N VAL A 40 -77.03 19.45 6.76
CA VAL A 40 -76.16 18.43 6.16
C VAL A 40 -74.74 18.74 6.63
N PRO A 41 -74.00 17.82 7.29
CA PRO A 41 -72.58 18.07 7.58
C PRO A 41 -71.88 18.15 6.22
N SER A 42 -71.50 19.35 5.85
CA SER A 42 -70.95 19.62 4.53
C SER A 42 -69.67 18.79 4.33
N LYS A 43 -69.56 18.09 3.20
CA LYS A 43 -68.29 17.53 2.67
C LYS A 43 -67.26 18.63 2.30
N ARG A 44 -67.29 19.80 2.95
CA ARG A 44 -66.46 20.98 2.63
C ARG A 44 -65.18 21.10 3.45
N THR A 45 -64.97 20.27 4.48
CA THR A 45 -63.74 20.35 5.29
C THR A 45 -62.58 19.56 4.65
N LEU A 46 -62.83 18.42 4.01
CA LEU A 46 -61.77 17.59 3.40
C LEU A 46 -61.09 18.24 2.18
N ARG A 47 -61.82 19.08 1.41
CA ARG A 47 -61.27 19.76 0.22
C ARG A 47 -60.31 20.91 0.55
N LEU A 48 -60.38 21.47 1.77
CA LEU A 48 -59.47 22.54 2.22
C LEU A 48 -58.16 21.99 2.80
N PHE A 49 -58.17 20.76 3.33
CA PHE A 49 -56.96 20.10 3.86
C PHE A 49 -56.02 19.60 2.76
N ILE A 50 -56.52 19.23 1.59
CA ILE A 50 -55.67 18.77 0.47
C ILE A 50 -54.66 19.84 0.01
N PRO A 51 -55.05 21.09 -0.30
CA PRO A 51 -54.07 22.12 -0.70
C PRO A 51 -53.13 22.51 0.44
N ILE A 52 -53.60 22.49 1.69
CA ILE A 52 -52.75 22.74 2.88
C ILE A 52 -51.73 21.60 3.04
N ALA A 53 -52.16 20.35 2.88
CA ALA A 53 -51.27 19.19 2.93
C ALA A 53 -50.25 19.21 1.79
N ILE A 54 -50.65 19.58 0.57
CA ILE A 54 -49.73 19.76 -0.56
C ILE A 54 -48.72 20.88 -0.27
N LEU A 55 -49.17 22.02 0.25
CA LEU A 55 -48.28 23.12 0.63
C LEU A 55 -47.30 22.70 1.73
N LEU A 56 -47.76 21.98 2.76
CA LEU A 56 -46.89 21.44 3.81
C LEU A 56 -45.86 20.46 3.25
N VAL A 57 -46.25 19.57 2.32
CA VAL A 57 -45.31 18.67 1.66
C VAL A 57 -44.28 19.46 0.85
N VAL A 58 -44.68 20.48 0.10
CA VAL A 58 -43.75 21.34 -0.67
C VAL A 58 -42.80 22.10 0.26
N VAL A 59 -43.29 22.62 1.38
CA VAL A 59 -42.43 23.29 2.37
C VAL A 59 -41.43 22.28 2.98
N LEU A 60 -41.89 21.09 3.35
CA LEU A 60 -41.01 20.03 3.88
C LEU A 60 -39.95 19.61 2.86
N THR A 61 -40.32 19.43 1.59
CA THR A 61 -39.34 19.07 0.55
C THR A 61 -38.32 20.18 0.33
N VAL A 62 -38.74 21.45 0.30
CA VAL A 62 -37.82 22.60 0.21
C VAL A 62 -36.87 22.65 1.41
N VAL A 63 -37.38 22.45 2.63
CA VAL A 63 -36.54 22.39 3.85
C VAL A 63 -35.51 21.26 3.75
N VAL A 64 -35.89 20.07 3.28
CA VAL A 64 -34.96 18.95 3.08
C VAL A 64 -33.91 19.28 2.02
N ILE A 65 -34.31 19.92 0.91
CA ILE A 65 -33.36 20.35 -0.14
C ILE A 65 -32.35 21.34 0.43
N ILE A 66 -32.80 22.36 1.17
CA ILE A 66 -31.94 23.36 1.79
C ILE A 66 -31.01 22.70 2.82
N TYR A 67 -31.53 21.83 3.68
CA TYR A 67 -30.73 21.09 4.66
C TYR A 67 -29.65 20.24 3.98
N ASN A 68 -29.98 19.53 2.91
CA ASN A 68 -29.03 18.72 2.15
C ASN A 68 -27.97 19.56 1.42
N ALA A 69 -28.33 20.76 0.95
CA ALA A 69 -27.38 21.70 0.36
C ALA A 69 -26.42 22.26 1.43
N MET A 70 -26.92 22.57 2.62
CA MET A 70 -26.14 23.14 3.73
C MET A 70 -25.23 22.12 4.43
N MET A 71 -25.70 20.88 4.61
CA MET A 71 -25.03 19.81 5.38
C MET A 71 -24.47 18.69 4.48
N GLY A 72 -24.39 18.91 3.18
CA GLY A 72 -23.84 17.96 2.22
C GLY A 72 -22.32 18.01 2.16
N VAL A 73 -21.69 16.87 1.90
CA VAL A 73 -20.27 16.79 1.52
C VAL A 73 -20.13 16.36 0.06
N LYS A 74 -19.02 16.75 -0.56
CA LYS A 74 -18.56 16.23 -1.84
C LYS A 74 -17.34 15.36 -1.55
N VAL A 75 -17.39 14.12 -2.00
CA VAL A 75 -16.25 13.19 -1.96
C VAL A 75 -15.30 13.54 -3.10
N ILE A 76 -14.02 13.69 -2.78
CA ILE A 76 -12.95 13.95 -3.74
C ILE A 76 -12.28 12.62 -4.07
N ASN A 77 -11.74 11.95 -3.06
CA ASN A 77 -11.16 10.63 -3.18
C ASN A 77 -11.80 9.67 -2.18
N ASN A 78 -12.12 8.47 -2.64
CA ASN A 78 -12.57 7.36 -1.80
C ASN A 78 -11.51 6.25 -1.69
N LYS A 79 -10.35 6.46 -2.30
CA LYS A 79 -9.18 5.60 -2.19
C LYS A 79 -7.96 6.43 -1.84
N VAL A 80 -7.10 5.88 -0.99
CA VAL A 80 -5.86 6.52 -0.58
C VAL A 80 -4.71 5.53 -0.67
N GLU A 81 -3.52 6.06 -0.90
CA GLU A 81 -2.30 5.26 -0.98
C GLU A 81 -1.84 4.83 0.43
N ALA A 82 -1.39 3.59 0.56
CA ALA A 82 -0.81 3.06 1.77
C ALA A 82 0.41 3.87 2.23
N GLY A 83 0.58 4.03 3.54
CA GLY A 83 1.65 4.83 4.15
C GLY A 83 1.56 6.35 3.91
N SER A 84 0.61 6.83 3.10
CA SER A 84 0.49 8.26 2.80
C SER A 84 -0.07 9.07 3.97
N ILE A 85 0.30 10.35 4.03
CA ILE A 85 -0.29 11.31 4.96
C ILE A 85 -1.50 11.95 4.28
N VAL A 86 -2.70 11.70 4.79
CA VAL A 86 -3.96 12.13 4.17
C VAL A 86 -4.55 13.32 4.92
N GLN A 87 -4.86 14.42 4.21
CA GLN A 87 -5.58 15.56 4.79
C GLN A 87 -7.09 15.46 4.53
N THR A 88 -7.89 16.10 5.38
CA THR A 88 -9.37 16.12 5.25
C THR A 88 -9.86 16.56 3.88
N LYS A 89 -9.24 17.60 3.34
CA LYS A 89 -9.58 18.17 2.04
C LYS A 89 -9.30 17.22 0.87
N ASP A 90 -8.51 16.17 1.07
CA ASP A 90 -8.16 15.21 0.02
C ASP A 90 -9.26 14.14 -0.11
N ILE A 91 -10.01 13.91 0.97
CA ILE A 91 -11.10 12.92 1.02
C ILE A 91 -12.46 13.58 0.75
N ILE A 92 -12.82 14.60 1.54
CA ILE A 92 -14.14 15.24 1.47
C ILE A 92 -14.04 16.75 1.69
N ILE A 93 -14.90 17.49 0.99
CA ILE A 93 -15.13 18.91 1.22
C ILE A 93 -16.60 19.21 1.47
N PRO A 94 -16.94 20.24 2.26
CA PRO A 94 -18.32 20.65 2.45
C PRO A 94 -18.88 21.22 1.13
N ARG A 95 -20.15 20.98 0.85
CA ARG A 95 -20.84 21.58 -0.31
C ARG A 95 -21.14 23.06 -0.09
N SER A 96 -21.43 23.43 1.15
CA SER A 96 -21.60 24.82 1.57
C SER A 96 -20.25 25.47 1.79
N SER A 97 -20.06 26.71 1.33
CA SER A 97 -18.84 27.50 1.56
C SER A 97 -18.56 27.77 3.04
N ASN A 98 -19.60 27.73 3.88
CA ASN A 98 -19.50 27.95 5.33
C ASN A 98 -19.44 26.62 6.10
N GLY A 99 -19.47 25.49 5.41
CA GLY A 99 -19.36 24.18 6.06
C GLY A 99 -17.95 23.95 6.60
N ILE A 100 -17.85 23.28 7.74
CA ILE A 100 -16.60 22.84 8.35
C ILE A 100 -16.70 21.34 8.58
N ILE A 101 -15.65 20.59 8.24
CA ILE A 101 -15.57 19.15 8.47
C ILE A 101 -14.50 18.88 9.54
N ARG A 102 -14.83 18.04 10.52
CA ARG A 102 -13.91 17.59 11.57
C ARG A 102 -13.95 16.08 11.65
N PHE A 103 -12.82 15.41 11.46
CA PHE A 103 -12.75 13.97 11.69
C PHE A 103 -12.74 13.65 13.18
N GLN A 104 -13.36 12.52 13.53
CA GLN A 104 -13.47 12.00 14.89
C GLN A 104 -12.46 10.87 15.15
N ASN A 105 -12.00 10.22 14.08
CA ASN A 105 -10.91 9.25 14.08
C ASN A 105 -9.95 9.55 12.94
N GLU A 106 -8.74 9.00 13.05
CA GLU A 106 -7.74 9.04 12.00
C GLU A 106 -7.87 7.81 11.09
N LEU A 107 -7.47 7.97 9.84
CA LEU A 107 -7.37 6.88 8.87
C LEU A 107 -6.01 6.22 9.05
N ASP A 108 -5.98 4.91 9.26
CA ASP A 108 -4.74 4.15 9.44
C ASP A 108 -4.21 3.70 8.07
N THR A 109 -3.39 4.52 7.42
CA THR A 109 -2.81 4.19 6.11
C THR A 109 -1.74 3.10 6.18
N SER A 110 -1.37 2.63 7.37
CA SER A 110 -0.51 1.44 7.53
C SER A 110 -1.27 0.12 7.36
N LYS A 111 -2.60 0.17 7.20
CA LYS A 111 -3.44 -1.02 7.02
C LYS A 111 -4.23 -0.95 5.73
N LEU A 112 -3.99 -1.91 4.84
CA LEU A 112 -4.74 -2.05 3.60
C LEU A 112 -6.22 -2.40 3.85
N GLY A 113 -7.07 -2.04 2.89
CA GLY A 113 -8.49 -2.41 2.85
C GLY A 113 -9.45 -1.27 3.22
N GLN A 114 -10.72 -1.63 3.37
CA GLN A 114 -11.82 -0.70 3.63
C GLN A 114 -11.83 -0.26 5.11
N GLN A 115 -11.90 1.05 5.33
CA GLN A 115 -11.94 1.66 6.66
C GLN A 115 -13.02 2.74 6.75
N ALA A 116 -13.79 2.71 7.84
CA ALA A 116 -14.81 3.71 8.12
C ALA A 116 -14.23 4.93 8.84
N LEU A 117 -14.31 6.09 8.19
CA LEU A 117 -13.87 7.37 8.72
C LEU A 117 -15.08 8.19 9.18
N GLN A 118 -15.12 8.50 10.48
CA GLN A 118 -16.18 9.25 11.13
C GLN A 118 -15.85 10.74 11.13
N TYR A 119 -16.83 11.56 10.77
CA TYR A 119 -16.67 13.01 10.72
C TYR A 119 -17.93 13.74 11.18
N THR A 120 -17.73 14.93 11.70
CA THR A 120 -18.77 15.92 11.98
C THR A 120 -18.74 16.98 10.89
N ILE A 121 -19.90 17.27 10.29
CA ILE A 121 -20.09 18.45 9.44
C ILE A 121 -20.88 19.51 10.20
N GLU A 122 -20.30 20.71 10.28
CA GLU A 122 -20.84 21.88 10.96
C GLU A 122 -21.16 22.98 9.94
N ASN A 123 -22.29 23.66 10.09
CA ASN A 123 -22.63 24.85 9.30
C ASN A 123 -23.45 25.81 10.19
N GLY A 124 -22.77 26.76 10.82
CA GLY A 124 -23.37 27.63 11.84
C GLY A 124 -23.80 26.85 13.08
N ILE A 125 -25.10 26.86 13.37
CA ILE A 125 -25.69 26.12 14.51
C ILE A 125 -25.96 24.64 14.21
N LEU A 126 -25.90 24.24 12.95
CA LEU A 126 -26.18 22.87 12.54
C LEU A 126 -24.91 22.02 12.67
N SER A 127 -25.03 20.84 13.27
CA SER A 127 -23.94 19.86 13.40
C SER A 127 -24.51 18.45 13.28
N ILE A 128 -23.84 17.57 12.52
CA ILE A 128 -24.24 16.17 12.37
C ILE A 128 -23.01 15.27 12.18
N ASN A 129 -23.04 14.10 12.82
CA ASN A 129 -22.03 13.06 12.65
C ASN A 129 -22.40 12.13 11.49
N ARG A 130 -21.41 11.77 10.69
CA ARG A 130 -21.51 10.86 9.56
C ARG A 130 -20.26 9.99 9.49
N HIS A 131 -20.30 8.97 8.64
CA HIS A 131 -19.13 8.21 8.26
C HIS A 131 -19.00 8.17 6.74
N ILE A 132 -17.81 7.81 6.28
CA ILE A 132 -17.49 7.49 4.89
C ILE A 132 -16.56 6.28 4.88
N GLU A 133 -16.76 5.37 3.93
CA GLU A 133 -15.85 4.24 3.70
C GLU A 133 -14.74 4.70 2.75
N ILE A 134 -13.49 4.47 3.18
CA ILE A 134 -12.28 4.77 2.41
C ILE A 134 -11.49 3.48 2.22
N GLU A 135 -11.05 3.24 1.00
CA GLU A 135 -10.20 2.10 0.67
C GLU A 135 -8.73 2.51 0.72
N VAL A 136 -7.95 1.92 1.62
CA VAL A 136 -6.49 2.02 1.59
C VAL A 136 -5.98 0.97 0.60
N ILE A 137 -5.37 1.42 -0.48
CA ILE A 137 -4.77 0.59 -1.51
C ILE A 137 -3.29 0.89 -1.59
N ASP A 138 -2.54 -0.06 -2.11
CA ASP A 138 -1.13 0.12 -2.42
C ASP A 138 -0.94 -0.03 -3.93
N THR A 139 -0.43 1.03 -4.54
CA THR A 139 -0.21 1.15 -5.99
C THR A 139 1.24 1.54 -6.31
N THR A 140 2.08 1.64 -5.29
CA THR A 140 3.46 2.06 -5.41
C THR A 140 4.33 0.83 -5.64
N ALA A 141 5.21 0.89 -6.63
CA ALA A 141 6.11 -0.22 -6.90
C ALA A 141 7.32 -0.19 -5.94
N PRO A 142 7.86 -1.36 -5.56
CA PRO A 142 9.10 -1.45 -4.81
C PRO A 142 10.27 -0.75 -5.52
N VAL A 143 11.17 -0.14 -4.74
CA VAL A 143 12.37 0.52 -5.26
C VAL A 143 13.61 -0.29 -4.91
N ILE A 144 14.27 -0.86 -5.92
CA ILE A 144 15.53 -1.59 -5.78
C ILE A 144 16.69 -0.59 -5.86
N SER A 145 17.58 -0.60 -4.87
CA SER A 145 18.74 0.31 -4.80
C SER A 145 20.03 -0.49 -4.64
N GLY A 146 21.07 -0.10 -5.38
CA GLY A 146 22.39 -0.73 -5.34
C GLY A 146 23.23 -0.35 -6.54
N PRO A 147 24.40 -0.99 -6.75
CA PRO A 147 25.31 -0.68 -7.84
C PRO A 147 24.76 -1.11 -9.21
N GLU A 148 25.10 -0.36 -10.26
CA GLU A 148 24.72 -0.68 -11.65
C GLU A 148 25.60 -1.78 -12.28
N ASN A 149 26.82 -1.95 -11.76
CA ASN A 149 27.79 -2.91 -12.26
C ASN A 149 28.28 -3.79 -11.11
N ILE A 150 28.19 -5.10 -11.30
CA ILE A 150 28.68 -6.12 -10.39
C ILE A 150 29.71 -6.96 -11.12
N LYS A 151 30.76 -7.39 -10.45
CA LYS A 151 31.60 -8.51 -10.89
C LYS A 151 31.49 -9.66 -9.90
N VAL A 152 31.53 -10.88 -10.41
CA VAL A 152 31.46 -12.12 -9.64
C VAL A 152 32.56 -13.05 -10.11
N GLN A 153 33.15 -13.80 -9.18
CA GLN A 153 34.14 -14.82 -9.55
C GLN A 153 33.44 -15.98 -10.24
N LYS A 154 34.08 -16.55 -11.26
CA LYS A 154 33.59 -17.74 -11.93
C LYS A 154 33.36 -18.88 -10.94
N GLY A 155 32.16 -19.45 -10.99
CA GLY A 155 31.72 -20.51 -10.08
C GLY A 155 31.12 -20.00 -8.76
N GLU A 156 31.20 -18.71 -8.46
CA GLU A 156 30.55 -18.09 -7.31
C GLU A 156 29.09 -17.74 -7.66
N LEU A 157 28.16 -18.00 -6.74
CA LEU A 157 26.75 -17.69 -6.95
C LEU A 157 26.52 -16.19 -6.85
N PHE A 158 25.77 -15.64 -7.80
CA PHE A 158 25.28 -14.26 -7.70
C PHE A 158 24.00 -14.23 -6.87
N ASN A 159 24.08 -13.65 -5.67
CA ASN A 159 22.93 -13.41 -4.79
C ASN A 159 22.64 -11.90 -4.72
N PRO A 160 21.51 -11.41 -5.26
CA PRO A 160 21.16 -9.99 -5.22
C PRO A 160 21.06 -9.41 -3.80
N ALA A 161 20.67 -10.20 -2.81
CA ALA A 161 20.52 -9.72 -1.43
C ALA A 161 21.84 -9.25 -0.79
N ASP A 162 22.99 -9.64 -1.36
CA ASP A 162 24.31 -9.23 -0.87
C ASP A 162 24.68 -7.80 -1.34
N PHE A 163 24.01 -7.28 -2.38
CA PHE A 163 24.37 -6.03 -3.04
C PHE A 163 23.26 -4.99 -3.11
N TYR A 164 22.00 -5.43 -2.98
CA TYR A 164 20.83 -4.59 -3.22
C TYR A 164 19.92 -4.53 -2.01
N SER A 165 19.33 -3.35 -1.79
CA SER A 165 18.24 -3.14 -0.83
C SER A 165 16.94 -2.84 -1.58
N VAL A 166 15.81 -3.12 -0.95
CA VAL A 166 14.48 -2.83 -1.49
C VAL A 166 13.75 -1.92 -0.51
N THR A 167 13.22 -0.81 -0.98
CA THR A 167 12.36 0.09 -0.19
C THR A 167 10.95 0.01 -0.74
N ASP A 168 10.00 -0.33 0.11
CA ASP A 168 8.59 -0.41 -0.23
C ASP A 168 7.68 -0.22 1.02
N PHE A 169 6.37 -0.18 0.81
CA PHE A 169 5.39 -0.29 1.89
C PHE A 169 5.35 -1.70 2.49
N ASP A 170 5.52 -2.72 1.65
CA ASP A 170 5.66 -4.13 2.06
C ASP A 170 7.09 -4.41 2.56
N ASP A 171 7.24 -5.20 3.62
CA ASP A 171 8.52 -5.48 4.24
C ASP A 171 9.17 -6.79 3.75
N GLY A 172 10.49 -6.89 3.84
CA GLY A 172 11.23 -8.13 3.59
C GLY A 172 11.38 -8.55 2.11
N LEU A 173 11.20 -7.61 1.18
CA LEU A 173 11.29 -7.89 -0.27
C LEU A 173 12.73 -8.15 -0.76
N GLU A 174 13.77 -7.85 0.03
CA GLU A 174 15.18 -7.96 -0.37
C GLU A 174 15.59 -9.39 -0.74
N ASN A 175 15.03 -10.39 -0.05
CA ASN A 175 15.30 -11.81 -0.30
C ASN A 175 14.49 -12.39 -1.47
N SER A 176 13.63 -11.58 -2.11
CA SER A 176 12.72 -11.99 -3.17
C SER A 176 13.05 -11.38 -4.54
N ILE A 177 14.18 -10.69 -4.65
CA ILE A 177 14.65 -10.11 -5.91
C ILE A 177 14.90 -11.23 -6.92
N ALA A 178 14.14 -11.25 -8.01
CA ALA A 178 14.36 -12.15 -9.13
C ALA A 178 15.31 -11.54 -10.16
N VAL A 179 16.10 -12.39 -10.83
CA VAL A 179 17.10 -12.00 -11.83
C VAL A 179 16.71 -12.58 -13.18
N THR A 180 16.58 -11.73 -14.21
CA THR A 180 16.21 -12.16 -15.57
C THR A 180 17.09 -11.52 -16.65
N PRO A 181 17.74 -12.30 -17.54
CA PRO A 181 17.92 -13.75 -17.45
C PRO A 181 18.81 -14.15 -16.27
N GLU A 182 18.81 -15.43 -15.87
CA GLU A 182 19.75 -15.94 -14.89
C GLU A 182 21.21 -15.73 -15.35
N VAL A 183 22.08 -15.35 -14.42
CA VAL A 183 23.51 -15.15 -14.70
C VAL A 183 24.19 -16.52 -14.81
N ASN A 184 24.83 -16.79 -15.95
CA ASN A 184 25.65 -17.98 -16.10
C ASN A 184 27.05 -17.76 -15.51
N ILE A 185 27.20 -18.06 -14.21
CA ILE A 185 28.42 -17.89 -13.42
C ILE A 185 29.62 -18.72 -13.91
N ASN A 186 29.44 -19.63 -14.86
CA ASN A 186 30.52 -20.46 -15.41
C ASN A 186 31.15 -19.87 -16.68
N VAL A 187 30.55 -18.82 -17.24
CA VAL A 187 30.98 -18.20 -18.50
C VAL A 187 31.51 -16.81 -18.21
N VAL A 188 32.82 -16.62 -18.42
CA VAL A 188 33.48 -15.32 -18.28
C VAL A 188 32.91 -14.33 -19.29
N GLY A 189 32.63 -13.11 -18.83
CA GLY A 189 32.09 -12.04 -19.66
C GLY A 189 31.04 -11.20 -18.94
N SER A 190 30.61 -10.12 -19.59
CA SER A 190 29.54 -9.25 -19.10
C SER A 190 28.18 -9.71 -19.63
N SER A 191 27.20 -9.74 -18.74
CA SER A 191 25.79 -10.05 -19.02
C SER A 191 24.92 -8.92 -18.48
N LYS A 192 23.98 -8.43 -19.29
CA LYS A 192 22.93 -7.53 -18.82
C LYS A 192 21.79 -8.34 -18.25
N VAL A 193 21.36 -7.99 -17.04
CA VAL A 193 20.22 -8.62 -16.37
C VAL A 193 19.32 -7.56 -15.78
N GLN A 194 18.05 -7.90 -15.62
CA GLN A 194 17.05 -7.10 -14.95
C GLN A 194 16.73 -7.74 -13.61
N LEU A 195 16.88 -6.97 -12.54
CA LEU A 195 16.36 -7.29 -11.23
C LEU A 195 14.88 -6.90 -11.16
N SER A 196 14.07 -7.73 -10.51
CA SER A 196 12.67 -7.42 -10.24
C SER A 196 12.27 -7.77 -8.82
N ALA A 197 11.60 -6.85 -8.14
CA ALA A 197 10.97 -7.06 -6.85
C ALA A 197 9.46 -6.84 -7.01
N LYS A 198 8.65 -7.68 -6.37
CA LYS A 198 7.20 -7.64 -6.46
C LYS A 198 6.60 -7.65 -5.07
N ASP A 199 5.77 -6.67 -4.76
CA ASP A 199 5.06 -6.58 -3.49
C ASP A 199 3.83 -7.52 -3.44
N SER A 200 3.20 -7.62 -2.27
CA SER A 200 1.96 -8.38 -2.06
C SER A 200 0.74 -7.81 -2.79
N SER A 201 0.74 -6.52 -3.13
CA SER A 201 -0.30 -5.84 -3.92
C SER A 201 -0.20 -6.10 -5.43
N GLY A 202 0.93 -6.65 -5.87
CA GLY A 202 1.24 -7.01 -7.24
C GLY A 202 1.98 -5.93 -8.05
N ASN A 203 2.43 -4.83 -7.44
CA ASN A 203 3.26 -3.86 -8.13
C ASN A 203 4.69 -4.40 -8.29
N ILE A 204 5.37 -3.99 -9.35
CA ILE A 204 6.67 -4.55 -9.75
C ILE A 204 7.67 -3.41 -9.94
N GLY A 205 8.74 -3.43 -9.14
CA GLY A 205 9.93 -2.61 -9.30
C GLY A 205 10.96 -3.32 -10.16
N LEU A 206 11.65 -2.56 -11.03
CA LEU A 206 12.67 -3.08 -11.95
C LEU A 206 13.96 -2.27 -11.86
N LEU A 207 15.11 -2.94 -11.98
CA LEU A 207 16.42 -2.31 -12.08
C LEU A 207 17.30 -3.09 -13.07
N ASP A 208 17.78 -2.42 -14.12
CA ASP A 208 18.70 -3.01 -15.09
C ASP A 208 20.15 -2.86 -14.59
N ILE A 209 20.90 -3.96 -14.61
CA ILE A 209 22.30 -4.01 -14.15
C ILE A 209 23.19 -4.78 -15.13
N SER A 210 24.50 -4.64 -14.97
CA SER A 210 25.51 -5.45 -15.67
C SER A 210 26.26 -6.32 -14.67
N VAL A 211 26.27 -7.64 -14.92
CA VAL A 211 27.04 -8.60 -14.13
C VAL A 211 28.19 -9.13 -14.98
N GLN A 212 29.42 -8.94 -14.51
CA GLN A 212 30.64 -9.42 -15.15
C GLN A 212 31.19 -10.64 -14.40
N VAL A 213 31.17 -11.80 -15.05
CA VAL A 213 31.86 -12.98 -14.54
C VAL A 213 33.32 -12.88 -14.92
N ILE A 214 34.21 -12.94 -13.93
CA ILE A 214 35.66 -12.91 -14.11
C ILE A 214 36.27 -14.25 -13.68
N ASP A 215 37.41 -14.63 -14.26
CA ASP A 215 38.13 -15.86 -13.87
C ASP A 215 39.48 -15.47 -13.28
N LEU A 216 39.49 -15.21 -11.98
CA LEU A 216 40.71 -14.95 -11.23
C LEU A 216 41.52 -16.23 -11.05
N THR A 217 42.81 -16.13 -11.30
CA THR A 217 43.81 -17.14 -10.95
C THR A 217 43.85 -17.35 -9.43
N ALA A 218 44.41 -18.49 -9.00
CA ALA A 218 44.56 -18.78 -7.57
C ALA A 218 45.35 -17.68 -6.83
N ASP A 219 46.40 -17.16 -7.47
CA ASP A 219 47.24 -16.09 -6.91
C ASP A 219 46.46 -14.75 -6.82
N GLU A 220 45.59 -14.43 -7.78
CA GLU A 220 44.74 -13.21 -7.73
C GLU A 220 43.62 -13.31 -6.69
N GLN A 221 42.98 -14.48 -6.55
CA GLN A 221 41.99 -14.71 -5.48
C GLN A 221 42.65 -14.56 -4.10
N LEU A 222 43.90 -14.98 -3.98
CA LEU A 222 44.67 -14.87 -2.76
C LEU A 222 45.03 -13.41 -2.44
N ALA A 223 45.37 -12.63 -3.47
CA ALA A 223 45.57 -11.18 -3.36
C ALA A 223 44.31 -10.51 -2.79
N LEU A 224 43.13 -10.84 -3.35
CA LEU A 224 41.85 -10.27 -2.94
C LEU A 224 41.55 -10.52 -1.46
N LYS A 225 41.83 -11.73 -0.96
CA LYS A 225 41.68 -12.05 0.48
C LYS A 225 42.57 -11.19 1.37
N ALA A 226 43.83 -10.97 0.98
CA ALA A 226 44.74 -10.11 1.74
C ALA A 226 44.31 -8.64 1.74
N ILE A 227 43.75 -8.16 0.62
CA ILE A 227 43.18 -6.80 0.53
C ILE A 227 41.99 -6.66 1.49
N ASN A 228 41.07 -7.63 1.53
CA ASN A 228 39.94 -7.61 2.48
C ASN A 228 40.44 -7.56 3.92
N LYS A 229 41.49 -8.32 4.23
CA LYS A 229 42.12 -8.27 5.56
C LYS A 229 42.73 -6.91 5.88
N TYR A 230 43.30 -6.24 4.89
CA TYR A 230 43.80 -4.87 5.01
C TYR A 230 42.67 -3.87 5.31
N VAL A 231 41.55 -3.95 4.57
CA VAL A 231 40.36 -3.11 4.78
C VAL A 231 39.85 -3.28 6.21
N GLU A 232 39.66 -4.53 6.65
CA GLU A 232 39.20 -4.86 8.01
C GLU A 232 40.05 -4.19 9.09
N ASN A 233 41.37 -4.22 8.94
CA ASN A 233 42.30 -3.76 9.98
C ASN A 233 42.52 -2.23 9.97
N ASN A 234 42.35 -1.56 8.82
CA ASN A 234 42.62 -0.12 8.68
C ASN A 234 41.35 0.73 8.56
N GLY A 235 40.18 0.10 8.43
CA GLY A 235 38.90 0.78 8.26
C GLY A 235 38.63 1.25 6.83
N SER A 236 37.47 1.89 6.66
CA SER A 236 36.95 2.32 5.36
C SER A 236 37.87 3.33 4.67
N THR A 237 38.22 3.05 3.42
CA THR A 237 39.01 3.91 2.51
C THR A 237 38.26 4.08 1.19
N ASP A 238 37.00 4.49 1.33
CA ASP A 238 36.05 4.66 0.22
C ASP A 238 36.67 5.43 -0.96
N GLY A 239 36.67 4.82 -2.15
CA GLY A 239 37.16 5.43 -3.39
C GLY A 239 38.69 5.53 -3.53
N VAL A 240 39.48 4.85 -2.70
CA VAL A 240 40.94 4.81 -2.85
C VAL A 240 41.34 3.67 -3.78
N ALA A 241 41.77 4.01 -5.00
CA ALA A 241 42.44 3.05 -5.88
C ALA A 241 43.80 2.67 -5.27
N SER A 242 43.92 1.41 -4.84
CA SER A 242 45.16 0.90 -4.25
C SER A 242 45.95 0.05 -5.24
N THR A 243 47.28 0.20 -5.25
CA THR A 243 48.16 -0.69 -6.02
C THR A 243 48.52 -1.90 -5.19
N VAL A 244 48.28 -3.10 -5.72
CA VAL A 244 48.60 -4.36 -5.03
C VAL A 244 49.71 -5.12 -5.75
N ILE A 245 50.68 -5.61 -4.98
CA ILE A 245 51.79 -6.43 -5.50
C ILE A 245 51.83 -7.71 -4.69
N VAL A 246 51.77 -8.85 -5.39
CA VAL A 246 51.88 -10.17 -4.76
C VAL A 246 53.25 -10.75 -5.09
N TYR A 247 53.95 -11.15 -4.03
CA TYR A 247 55.22 -11.84 -4.12
C TYR A 247 55.05 -13.30 -3.69
N LYS A 248 55.49 -14.24 -4.54
CA LYS A 248 55.48 -15.67 -4.26
C LYS A 248 56.84 -16.14 -3.77
N THR A 249 56.88 -16.94 -2.70
CA THR A 249 58.11 -17.51 -2.14
C THR A 249 58.52 -18.78 -2.88
N ASP A 250 59.81 -19.10 -2.89
CA ASP A 250 60.39 -20.24 -3.61
C ASP A 250 60.37 -21.54 -2.81
N ALA A 251 59.16 -22.03 -2.54
CA ALA A 251 58.90 -23.35 -1.96
C ALA A 251 59.56 -23.63 -0.58
N ALA A 252 58.70 -23.76 0.44
CA ALA A 252 59.05 -24.02 1.83
C ALA A 252 60.04 -23.00 2.40
N GLY A 253 59.70 -21.71 2.25
CA GLY A 253 60.39 -20.64 2.96
C GLY A 253 60.42 -20.96 4.45
N THR A 254 61.61 -20.99 5.04
CA THR A 254 61.81 -20.97 6.50
C THR A 254 60.81 -19.98 7.10
N ASN A 255 59.85 -20.49 7.91
CA ASN A 255 58.73 -19.80 8.56
C ASN A 255 57.31 -20.04 7.98
N GLY A 256 57.16 -20.85 6.92
CA GLY A 256 55.83 -21.33 6.46
C GLY A 256 54.99 -20.32 5.68
N VAL A 257 55.62 -19.30 5.07
CA VAL A 257 54.94 -18.26 4.29
C VAL A 257 55.01 -18.57 2.79
N ASP A 258 53.85 -18.64 2.14
CA ASP A 258 53.73 -18.89 0.70
C ASP A 258 53.71 -17.59 -0.12
N TYR A 259 53.10 -16.51 0.42
CA TYR A 259 52.95 -15.24 -0.29
C TYR A 259 53.12 -14.03 0.63
N TYR A 260 53.60 -12.94 0.04
CA TYR A 260 53.57 -11.61 0.63
C TYR A 260 52.74 -10.67 -0.26
N VAL A 261 51.76 -9.96 0.31
CA VAL A 261 50.93 -8.97 -0.41
C VAL A 261 51.21 -7.54 0.06
N GLU A 262 51.63 -6.67 -0.87
CA GLU A 262 51.98 -5.25 -0.66
C GLU A 262 50.85 -4.38 -1.18
N ILE A 263 50.45 -3.38 -0.39
CA ILE A 263 49.34 -2.49 -0.73
C ILE A 263 49.85 -1.07 -0.56
N ASN A 264 49.82 -0.27 -1.64
CA ASN A 264 50.26 1.14 -1.66
C ASN A 264 51.72 1.39 -1.27
N SER A 265 52.63 0.46 -1.56
CA SER A 265 54.07 0.56 -1.21
C SER A 265 54.39 0.53 0.30
N ASP A 266 53.38 0.26 1.14
CA ASP A 266 53.51 -0.11 2.54
C ASP A 266 53.26 -1.62 2.67
N VAL A 267 54.02 -2.29 3.53
CA VAL A 267 54.21 -3.75 3.50
C VAL A 267 53.73 -4.38 4.82
N LEU A 268 53.16 -5.60 4.90
CA LEU A 268 52.71 -6.65 3.95
C LEU A 268 51.79 -7.57 4.77
N TYR A 269 50.76 -8.17 4.19
CA TYR A 269 50.24 -9.41 4.78
C TYR A 269 51.10 -10.58 4.30
N ALA A 270 51.58 -11.40 5.24
CA ALA A 270 52.10 -12.73 4.97
C ALA A 270 50.93 -13.71 4.95
N ILE A 271 50.92 -14.58 3.94
CA ILE A 271 49.95 -15.66 3.81
C ILE A 271 50.70 -16.97 4.00
N TYR A 272 50.32 -17.71 5.03
CA TYR A 272 50.94 -18.96 5.42
C TYR A 272 50.37 -20.14 4.62
N ASP A 273 51.08 -21.27 4.65
CA ASP A 273 50.71 -22.52 3.99
C ASP A 273 49.37 -23.10 4.48
N ASP A 274 49.00 -22.80 5.72
CA ASP A 274 47.70 -23.11 6.33
C ASP A 274 46.58 -22.13 5.95
N GLY A 275 46.89 -21.08 5.18
CA GLY A 275 45.96 -20.04 4.73
C GLY A 275 45.78 -18.89 5.72
N GLU A 276 46.50 -18.85 6.84
CA GLU A 276 46.45 -17.73 7.78
C GLU A 276 47.04 -16.46 7.15
N ILE A 277 46.43 -15.30 7.43
CA ILE A 277 46.84 -14.00 6.89
C ILE A 277 47.22 -13.07 8.05
N LYS A 278 48.50 -12.66 8.14
CA LYS A 278 49.02 -11.81 9.24
C LYS A 278 49.81 -10.60 8.74
N PRO A 279 49.76 -9.44 9.43
CA PRO A 279 50.64 -8.32 9.14
C PRO A 279 52.12 -8.71 9.30
N PHE A 280 52.98 -8.17 8.44
CA PHE A 280 54.40 -8.48 8.36
C PHE A 280 55.20 -7.22 7.97
N THR A 281 56.47 -7.13 8.39
CA THR A 281 57.34 -5.97 8.10
C THR A 281 58.45 -6.32 7.10
N ALA A 282 58.67 -5.46 6.10
CA ALA A 282 59.40 -5.68 4.84
C ALA A 282 60.85 -6.15 4.93
N LYS A 283 61.42 -6.17 6.14
CA LYS A 283 62.85 -6.31 6.33
C LYS A 283 63.36 -7.74 6.07
N GLU A 284 62.48 -8.75 6.06
CA GLU A 284 62.86 -10.16 5.84
C GLU A 284 62.35 -10.75 4.51
N ALA A 285 61.43 -10.07 3.80
CA ALA A 285 60.86 -10.58 2.55
C ALA A 285 61.83 -10.52 1.35
N GLN A 286 62.77 -9.56 1.32
CA GLN A 286 63.55 -9.24 0.11
C GLN A 286 64.57 -10.32 -0.31
N SER A 287 64.85 -11.32 0.53
CA SER A 287 65.85 -12.37 0.24
C SER A 287 65.28 -13.69 -0.30
N GLN A 288 63.95 -13.83 -0.47
CA GLN A 288 63.28 -15.11 -0.76
C GLN A 288 62.22 -15.06 -1.89
N LEU A 289 62.28 -14.04 -2.77
CA LEU A 289 61.22 -13.78 -3.77
C LEU A 289 61.63 -14.30 -5.15
N VAL A 290 60.75 -15.08 -5.79
CA VAL A 290 61.01 -15.66 -7.12
C VAL A 290 60.03 -15.20 -8.19
N LEU A 291 58.90 -14.61 -7.80
CA LEU A 291 57.93 -14.09 -8.76
C LEU A 291 57.30 -12.79 -8.24
N LYS A 292 57.32 -11.75 -9.07
CA LYS A 292 56.62 -10.48 -8.85
C LYS A 292 55.41 -10.43 -9.77
N LEU A 293 54.23 -10.68 -9.22
CA LEU A 293 52.96 -10.46 -9.92
C LEU A 293 52.48 -9.03 -9.56
N LEU A 294 52.38 -8.15 -10.55
CA LEU A 294 51.79 -6.82 -10.42
C LEU A 294 50.32 -6.92 -10.81
N PHE A 295 49.39 -6.87 -9.85
CA PHE A 295 47.97 -7.01 -10.16
C PHE A 295 47.11 -6.03 -9.36
N MET A 296 46.19 -5.41 -10.11
CA MET A 296 44.97 -4.74 -9.68
C MET A 296 45.13 -3.36 -9.05
N ALA A 297 44.53 -2.38 -9.72
CA ALA A 297 43.92 -1.25 -9.04
C ALA A 297 42.58 -1.77 -8.47
N VAL A 298 42.37 -1.57 -7.18
CA VAL A 298 41.14 -2.01 -6.51
C VAL A 298 40.47 -0.79 -5.92
N GLU A 299 39.20 -0.58 -6.25
CA GLU A 299 38.37 0.41 -5.57
C GLU A 299 37.85 -0.21 -4.26
N MET A 300 38.18 0.43 -3.14
CA MET A 300 37.70 0.00 -1.82
C MET A 300 36.36 0.70 -1.57
N ASP A 301 35.29 -0.04 -1.28
CA ASP A 301 34.08 0.52 -0.65
C ASP A 301 33.97 -0.06 0.76
N GLY A 302 33.51 0.76 1.69
CA GLY A 302 33.86 0.76 3.11
C GLY A 302 33.58 -0.45 4.02
N THR A 303 33.42 -1.68 3.51
CA THR A 303 33.29 -2.89 4.35
C THR A 303 34.19 -4.03 3.90
N GLU A 304 34.29 -4.32 2.60
CA GLU A 304 35.11 -5.40 2.02
C GLU A 304 35.40 -5.11 0.53
N VAL A 305 36.48 -5.64 -0.06
CA VAL A 305 36.65 -5.69 -1.52
C VAL A 305 36.05 -6.98 -2.06
N SER A 306 34.89 -6.86 -2.71
CA SER A 306 34.33 -7.92 -3.54
C SER A 306 35.03 -7.93 -4.91
N SER A 307 35.05 -9.09 -5.58
CA SER A 307 35.52 -9.22 -6.96
C SER A 307 34.90 -8.18 -7.90
N SER A 308 33.71 -7.66 -7.54
CA SER A 308 33.01 -6.53 -8.15
C SER A 308 33.81 -5.22 -8.29
N LYS A 309 34.86 -5.01 -7.50
CA LYS A 309 35.59 -3.73 -7.43
C LYS A 309 37.03 -3.78 -7.94
N LEU A 310 37.38 -4.91 -8.55
CA LEU A 310 38.62 -5.03 -9.30
C LEU A 310 38.54 -4.10 -10.50
N VAL A 311 39.50 -3.20 -10.67
CA VAL A 311 39.61 -2.35 -11.87
C VAL A 311 40.62 -3.00 -12.82
N ASP A 312 40.30 -2.99 -14.11
CA ASP A 312 41.17 -3.52 -15.18
C ASP A 312 42.44 -2.68 -15.35
#